data_AF-A0A9W4X767-F1
#
_entry.id   AF-A0A9W4X767-F1
#
_cell.length_a   1.000
_cell.length_b   1.000
_cell.length_c   1.000
_cell.angle_alpha   90.00
_cell.angle_beta   90.00
_cell.angle_gamma   90.00
#
_symmetry.space_group_name_H-M   'P 1'
#
loop_
_entity.id
_entity.type
_entity.pdbx_description
1 polymer ?
#
loop_
_entity_poly.entity_id
_entity_poly.type
_entity_poly.pdbx_seq_one_letter_code
_entity_poly.pdbx_strand_id
1 'polypeptide(L)'
;NKKDTIRFGTERPFDELVKYLDNSFYSLQGHSWGLEQGNNSVEDFYKKYKEYIKLSRWNESQNKNQFIRGLSSANQLEVRLCGLDLPLDELVDRLVKLEALESHTN
;
A
#
# COMPACT_ATOMS: atom_id res chain seq x y z
N ASN A 1 25.26 15.48 -13.96
CA ASN A 1 23.87 15.93 -13.72
C ASN A 1 23.36 15.31 -12.43
N LYS A 2 23.71 15.89 -11.28
CA LYS A 2 23.10 15.57 -9.98
C LYS A 2 21.74 16.25 -9.95
N LYS A 3 20.67 15.51 -10.24
CA LYS A 3 19.32 15.96 -9.94
C LYS A 3 19.11 15.62 -8.46
N ASP A 4 19.36 16.60 -7.61
CA ASP A 4 19.21 16.45 -6.17
C ASP A 4 17.75 16.17 -5.83
N THR A 5 17.50 14.99 -5.26
CA THR A 5 16.18 14.51 -4.86
C THR A 5 15.76 15.18 -3.54
N ILE A 6 15.60 16.49 -3.55
CA ILE A 6 15.10 17.28 -2.40
C ILE A 6 13.64 16.88 -2.05
N ARG A 7 12.95 16.12 -2.91
CA ARG A 7 11.51 15.83 -2.80
C ARG A 7 11.11 14.83 -1.71
N PHE A 8 12.03 14.07 -1.10
CA PHE A 8 11.66 12.98 -0.17
C PHE A 8 12.34 13.00 1.19
N GLY A 9 13.07 14.07 1.56
CA GLY A 9 13.63 14.20 2.91
C GLY A 9 14.69 13.15 3.29
N THR A 10 15.31 12.48 2.31
CA THR A 10 16.39 11.52 2.54
C THR A 10 17.57 11.80 1.61
N GLU A 11 18.79 11.72 2.11
CA GLU A 11 20.04 11.94 1.33
C GLU A 11 20.41 10.73 0.44
N ARG A 12 19.48 9.79 0.21
CA ARG A 12 19.81 8.56 -0.53
C ARG A 12 19.83 8.81 -2.05
N PRO A 13 20.82 8.25 -2.77
CA PRO A 13 20.87 8.34 -4.22
C PRO A 13 19.65 7.67 -4.86
N PHE A 14 19.14 8.26 -5.93
CA PHE A 14 17.96 7.79 -6.67
C PHE A 14 18.08 6.31 -7.08
N ASP A 15 19.27 5.86 -7.49
CA ASP A 15 19.51 4.47 -7.90
C ASP A 15 19.35 3.46 -6.75
N GLU A 16 19.61 3.88 -5.50
CA GLU A 16 19.40 3.06 -4.31
C GLU A 16 17.90 2.94 -4.00
N LEU A 17 17.15 4.04 -4.15
CA LEU A 17 15.69 4.03 -4.02
C LEU A 17 15.05 3.15 -5.09
N VAL A 18 15.49 3.24 -6.34
CA VAL A 18 15.01 2.38 -7.44
C VAL A 18 15.27 0.91 -7.12
N LYS A 19 16.48 0.53 -6.69
CA LYS A 19 16.79 -0.86 -6.30
C LYS A 19 15.96 -1.34 -5.11
N TYR A 20 15.71 -0.48 -4.13
CA TYR A 20 14.87 -0.81 -2.97
C TYR A 20 13.41 -1.03 -3.39
N LEU A 21 12.90 -0.18 -4.29
CA LEU A 21 11.57 -0.32 -4.88
C LEU A 21 11.46 -1.62 -5.68
N ASP A 22 12.44 -1.91 -6.53
CA ASP A 22 12.47 -3.08 -7.42
C ASP A 22 12.51 -4.40 -6.61
N ASN A 23 13.39 -4.50 -5.62
CA ASN A 23 13.43 -5.66 -4.71
C ASN A 23 12.14 -5.81 -3.87
N SER A 24 11.51 -4.70 -3.50
CA SER A 24 10.23 -4.72 -2.77
C SER A 24 9.06 -5.17 -3.66
N PHE A 25 9.07 -4.83 -4.96
CA PHE A 25 8.07 -5.31 -5.94
C PHE A 25 8.04 -6.84 -6.04
N TYR A 26 9.20 -7.49 -6.09
CA TYR A 26 9.27 -8.96 -6.15
C TYR A 26 8.78 -9.66 -4.87
N SER A 27 8.90 -9.02 -3.70
CA SER A 27 8.44 -9.60 -2.43
C SER A 27 6.91 -9.63 -2.27
N LEU A 28 6.17 -8.91 -3.11
CA LEU A 28 4.70 -8.83 -3.06
C LEU A 28 4.02 -9.61 -4.21
N GLN A 29 4.76 -10.02 -5.25
CA GLN A 29 4.25 -10.70 -6.46
C GLN A 29 3.80 -12.17 -6.29
N GLY A 30 3.60 -12.64 -5.06
CA GLY A 30 3.01 -13.95 -4.79
C GLY A 30 1.55 -13.82 -4.35
N HIS A 31 0.62 -13.66 -5.29
CA HIS A 31 -0.82 -13.72 -4.99
C HIS A 31 -1.20 -15.14 -4.58
N SER A 32 -1.25 -15.39 -3.28
CA SER A 32 -1.70 -16.70 -2.80
C SER A 32 -3.23 -16.82 -2.74
N TRP A 33 -4.02 -15.73 -2.83
CA TRP A 33 -5.47 -15.81 -2.54
C TRP A 33 -6.44 -14.85 -3.30
N GLY A 34 -6.01 -14.11 -4.33
CA GLY A 34 -6.93 -13.49 -5.31
C GLY A 34 -7.83 -12.32 -4.85
N LEU A 35 -7.60 -11.72 -3.69
CA LEU A 35 -8.27 -10.48 -3.27
C LEU A 35 -7.47 -9.25 -3.72
N GLU A 36 -7.99 -8.57 -4.72
CA GLU A 36 -7.42 -7.34 -5.28
C GLU A 36 -8.45 -6.20 -5.16
N GLN A 37 -7.95 -5.00 -4.92
CA GLN A 37 -8.75 -3.77 -4.87
C GLN A 37 -9.41 -3.54 -6.23
N GLY A 38 -8.65 -3.68 -7.33
CA GLY A 38 -9.14 -3.41 -8.68
C GLY A 38 -9.72 -2.01 -8.78
N ASN A 39 -10.96 -1.90 -9.28
CA ASN A 39 -11.71 -0.64 -9.40
C ASN A 39 -12.57 -0.33 -8.16
N ASN A 40 -12.49 -1.15 -7.09
CA ASN A 40 -13.23 -0.85 -5.87
C ASN A 40 -12.55 0.32 -5.13
N SER A 41 -13.36 1.10 -4.41
CA SER A 41 -12.84 2.03 -3.41
C SER A 41 -12.01 1.28 -2.36
N VAL A 42 -11.11 2.00 -1.69
CA VAL A 42 -10.33 1.45 -0.57
C VAL A 42 -11.26 0.94 0.52
N GLU A 43 -12.33 1.67 0.81
CA GLU A 43 -13.30 1.31 1.83
C GLU A 43 -14.04 0.00 1.50
N ASP A 44 -14.54 -0.14 0.27
CA ASP A 44 -15.24 -1.34 -0.16
C ASP A 44 -14.32 -2.55 -0.23
N PHE A 45 -13.08 -2.35 -0.68
CA PHE A 45 -12.05 -3.38 -0.63
C PHE A 45 -11.77 -3.82 0.82
N TYR A 46 -11.64 -2.88 1.76
CA TYR A 46 -11.40 -3.21 3.17
C TYR A 46 -12.57 -3.96 3.81
N LYS A 47 -13.82 -3.60 3.52
CA LYS A 47 -15.00 -4.35 3.99
C LYS A 47 -14.99 -5.79 3.51
N LYS A 48 -14.72 -6.03 2.22
CA LYS A 48 -14.58 -7.38 1.66
C LYS A 48 -13.42 -8.13 2.31
N TYR A 49 -12.29 -7.45 2.51
CA TYR A 49 -11.11 -8.01 3.15
C TYR A 49 -11.39 -8.42 4.61
N LYS A 50 -12.18 -7.63 5.36
CA LYS A 50 -12.55 -7.95 6.75
C LYS A 50 -13.36 -9.23 6.86
N GLU A 51 -14.28 -9.49 5.93
CA GLU A 51 -15.01 -10.77 5.90
C GLU A 51 -14.08 -11.94 5.58
N TYR A 52 -13.12 -11.74 4.70
CA TYR A 52 -12.12 -12.76 4.35
C TYR A 52 -11.21 -13.12 5.53
N ILE A 53 -10.68 -12.14 6.26
CA ILE A 53 -9.76 -12.43 7.37
C ILE A 53 -10.44 -13.06 8.57
N LYS A 54 -11.76 -12.93 8.75
CA LYS A 54 -12.50 -13.69 9.79
C LYS A 54 -12.36 -15.20 9.61
N LEU A 55 -12.15 -15.64 8.37
CA LEU A 55 -11.94 -17.05 8.01
C LEU A 55 -10.47 -17.44 7.98
N SER A 56 -9.55 -16.47 8.09
CA SER A 56 -8.11 -16.72 8.08
C SER A 56 -7.60 -17.04 9.49
N ARG A 57 -6.46 -17.73 9.57
CA ARG A 57 -5.72 -17.97 10.82
C ARG A 57 -4.52 -17.01 10.96
N TRP A 58 -4.58 -15.86 10.28
CA TRP A 58 -3.47 -14.94 10.19
C TRP A 58 -3.37 -14.04 11.42
N ASN A 59 -2.14 -13.77 11.83
CA ASN A 59 -1.87 -12.73 12.81
C ASN A 59 -2.02 -11.32 12.19
N GLU A 60 -1.99 -10.29 13.03
CA GLU A 60 -2.20 -8.91 12.60
C GLU A 60 -1.20 -8.44 11.53
N SER A 61 0.08 -8.79 11.68
CA SER A 61 1.11 -8.45 10.69
C SER A 61 0.87 -9.14 9.35
N GLN A 62 0.46 -10.42 9.37
CA GLN A 62 0.08 -11.16 8.17
C GLN A 62 -1.15 -10.55 7.51
N ASN A 63 -2.17 -10.17 8.29
CA ASN A 63 -3.36 -9.48 7.77
C ASN A 63 -2.98 -8.16 7.10
N LYS A 64 -2.18 -7.33 7.77
CA LYS A 64 -1.72 -6.06 7.21
C LYS A 64 -0.94 -6.28 5.90
N ASN A 65 0.00 -7.21 5.87
CA ASN A 65 0.79 -7.49 4.67
C ASN A 65 -0.07 -7.99 3.51
N GLN A 66 -1.09 -8.80 3.79
CA GLN A 66 -1.99 -9.32 2.75
C GLN A 66 -2.96 -8.25 2.25
N PHE A 67 -3.44 -7.35 3.11
CA PHE A 67 -4.20 -6.18 2.70
C PHE A 67 -3.37 -5.30 1.75
N ILE A 68 -2.14 -4.96 2.14
CA ILE A 68 -1.25 -4.11 1.33
C ILE A 68 -0.98 -4.74 -0.04
N ARG A 69 -0.78 -6.06 -0.10
CA ARG A 69 -0.60 -6.79 -1.37
C ARG A 69 -1.80 -6.73 -2.30
N GLY A 70 -3.01 -6.64 -1.75
CA GLY A 70 -4.24 -6.54 -2.52
C GLY A 70 -4.58 -5.13 -2.98
N LEU A 71 -3.93 -4.09 -2.45
CA LEU A 71 -4.18 -2.70 -2.86
C LEU A 71 -3.80 -2.44 -4.32
N SER A 72 -4.40 -1.40 -4.91
CA SER A 72 -3.98 -0.87 -6.21
C SER A 72 -2.52 -0.38 -6.16
N SER A 73 -1.84 -0.33 -7.31
CA SER A 73 -0.44 0.12 -7.38
C SER A 73 -0.24 1.53 -6.81
N ALA A 74 -1.22 2.43 -6.99
CA ALA A 74 -1.19 3.78 -6.44
C ALA A 74 -1.24 3.76 -4.91
N ASN A 75 -2.19 3.02 -4.33
CA ASN A 75 -2.33 2.91 -2.88
C ASN A 75 -1.17 2.15 -2.23
N GLN A 76 -0.59 1.15 -2.92
CA GLN A 76 0.64 0.50 -2.48
C GLN A 76 1.82 1.47 -2.38
N LEU A 77 1.93 2.41 -3.33
CA LEU A 77 2.97 3.44 -3.28
C LEU A 77 2.78 4.36 -2.07
N GLU A 78 1.56 4.80 -1.80
CA GLU A 78 1.24 5.61 -0.61
C GLU A 78 1.59 4.89 0.70
N VAL A 79 1.26 3.60 0.80
CA VAL A 79 1.64 2.79 1.98
C VAL A 79 3.16 2.77 2.17
N ARG A 80 3.93 2.61 1.09
CA ARG A 80 5.40 2.59 1.17
C ARG A 80 5.99 3.94 1.58
N LEU A 81 5.39 5.04 1.13
CA LEU A 81 5.88 6.37 1.47
C LEU A 81 5.74 6.69 2.96
N CYS A 82 4.68 6.18 3.62
CA CYS A 82 4.30 6.72 4.93
C CYS A 82 3.27 5.91 5.74
N GLY A 83 2.95 4.69 5.31
CA GLY A 83 1.92 3.83 5.93
C GLY A 83 2.44 2.50 6.52
N LEU A 84 3.71 2.16 6.31
CA LEU A 84 4.29 0.89 6.77
C LEU A 84 4.32 0.73 8.29
N ASP A 85 4.36 1.82 9.05
CA ASP A 85 4.36 1.79 10.51
C ASP A 85 2.97 1.93 11.13
N LEU A 86 1.94 2.25 10.33
CA LEU A 86 0.58 2.47 10.81
C LEU A 86 -0.15 1.15 11.12
N PRO A 87 -0.97 1.07 12.17
CA PRO A 87 -1.95 -0.01 12.32
C PRO A 87 -2.85 -0.12 11.07
N LEU A 88 -3.39 -1.32 10.81
CA LEU A 88 -4.18 -1.57 9.60
C LEU A 88 -5.37 -0.61 9.45
N ASP A 89 -6.11 -0.36 10.54
CA ASP A 89 -7.26 0.55 10.51
C ASP A 89 -6.86 2.01 10.22
N GLU A 90 -5.75 2.48 10.80
CA GLU A 90 -5.22 3.83 10.53
C GLU A 90 -4.71 3.98 9.09
N LEU A 91 -4.08 2.92 8.56
CA LEU A 91 -3.66 2.87 7.16
C LEU A 91 -4.87 2.99 6.22
N VAL A 92 -5.96 2.28 6.51
CA VAL A 92 -7.19 2.34 5.71
C VAL A 92 -7.80 3.74 5.75
N ASP A 93 -7.98 4.32 6.94
CA ASP A 93 -8.54 5.67 7.09
C ASP A 93 -7.74 6.72 6.30
N ARG A 94 -6.41 6.62 6.32
CA ARG A 94 -5.55 7.47 5.51
C ARG A 94 -5.79 7.31 4.00
N LEU A 95 -5.82 6.08 3.52
CA LEU A 95 -6.00 5.79 2.09
C LEU A 95 -7.39 6.23 1.59
N VAL A 96 -8.43 6.05 2.41
CA VAL A 96 -9.79 6.55 2.10
C VAL A 96 -9.80 8.07 1.97
N LYS A 97 -9.10 8.79 2.87
CA LYS A 97 -8.96 10.26 2.77
C LYS A 97 -8.23 10.69 1.50
N LEU A 98 -7.19 9.97 1.09
CA LEU A 98 -6.46 10.26 -0.15
C LEU A 98 -7.32 10.03 -1.39
N GLU A 99 -8.03 8.90 -1.46
CA GLU A 99 -8.96 8.58 -2.56
C GLU A 99 -10.07 9.63 -2.70
N ALA A 100 -10.59 10.12 -1.57
CA ALA A 100 -11.55 11.22 -1.55
C ALA A 100 -10.95 12.52 -2.09
N LEU A 101 -9.71 12.86 -1.72
CA LEU A 101 -9.03 14.08 -2.22
C LEU A 101 -8.79 14.03 -3.73
N GLU A 102 -8.34 12.88 -4.26
CA GLU A 102 -8.12 12.69 -5.71
C GLU A 102 -9.41 12.82 -6.52
N SER A 103 -10.54 12.40 -5.95
CA SER A 103 -11.86 12.51 -6.58
C SER A 103 -12.36 13.95 -6.75
N HIS A 104 -11.86 14.91 -5.96
CA HIS A 104 -12.25 16.33 -6.03
C HIS A 104 -11.36 17.16 -6.96
N THR A 105 -10.26 16.60 -7.46
CA THR A 105 -9.30 17.27 -8.34
C THR A 105 -9.45 16.93 -9.82
N ASN A 106 -10.41 16.07 -10.18
CA ASN A 106 -10.70 15.63 -11.55
C ASN A 106 -12.00 16.22 -12.11
#